data_AF-A0A811KU39-F1
#
_entry.id   AF-A0A811KU39-F1
#
_cell.length_a   1.000
_cell.length_b   1.000
_cell.length_c   1.000
_cell.angle_alpha   90.00
_cell.angle_beta   90.00
_cell.angle_gamma   90.00
#
_symmetry.space_group_name_H-M   'P 1'
#
loop_
_entity.id
_entity.type
_entity.pdbx_description
1 polymer ?
#
loop_
_entity_poly.entity_id
_entity_poly.type
_entity_poly.pdbx_seq_one_letter_code
_entity_poly.pdbx_strand_id
1 'polypeptide(L)'
;MRFYNLMAKRYLQQSFKRYKELKTPVFPEPPDPNLCCGSGCQNCVWIEYAQKVGDYFDTHPEGNNLSIQQRRDKIQRLLDENIADPSLRAYLSIEAKMKL
;
A
#
# COMPACT_ATOMS: atom_id res chain seq x y z
N MET A 1 25.74 18.44 -35.65
CA MET A 1 24.45 18.70 -34.95
C MET A 1 23.66 17.44 -34.55
N ARG A 2 23.82 16.27 -35.18
CA ARG A 2 23.10 15.03 -34.78
C ARG A 2 23.48 14.45 -33.40
N PHE A 3 24.72 14.66 -32.94
CA PHE A 3 25.22 14.12 -31.66
C PHE A 3 24.61 14.79 -30.41
N TYR A 4 24.37 16.11 -30.43
CA TYR A 4 23.73 16.81 -29.30
C TYR A 4 22.31 16.30 -29.02
N ASN A 5 21.57 15.96 -30.08
CA ASN A 5 20.22 15.42 -29.98
C ASN A 5 20.18 14.02 -29.33
N LEU A 6 21.22 13.21 -29.51
CA LEU A 6 21.32 11.88 -28.89
C LEU A 6 21.64 11.96 -27.39
N MET A 7 22.52 12.88 -27.00
CA MET A 7 22.85 13.12 -25.59
C MET A 7 21.64 13.68 -24.83
N ALA A 8 20.91 14.64 -25.40
CA ALA A 8 19.67 15.17 -24.81
C ALA A 8 18.58 14.11 -24.66
N LYS A 9 18.40 13.23 -25.67
CA LYS A 9 17.46 12.09 -25.57
C LYS A 9 17.83 11.10 -24.47
N ARG A 10 19.12 10.75 -24.34
CA ARG A 10 19.60 9.87 -23.26
C ARG A 10 19.42 10.49 -21.87
N TYR A 11 19.67 11.80 -21.74
CA TYR A 11 19.45 12.54 -20.49
C TYR A 11 17.98 12.50 -20.07
N LEU A 12 17.05 12.82 -20.99
CA LEU A 12 15.61 12.77 -20.71
C LEU A 12 15.11 11.36 -20.38
N GLN A 13 15.65 10.33 -21.05
CA GLN A 13 15.34 8.94 -20.73
C GLN A 13 15.83 8.53 -19.34
N GLN A 14 17.06 8.93 -18.95
CA GLN A 14 17.58 8.68 -17.61
C GLN A 14 16.81 9.42 -16.54
N SER A 15 16.47 10.70 -16.76
CA SER A 15 15.67 11.47 -15.81
C SER A 15 14.26 10.90 -15.66
N PHE A 16 13.64 10.44 -16.75
CA PHE A 16 12.33 9.79 -16.70
C PHE A 16 12.39 8.45 -15.98
N LYS A 17 13.42 7.64 -16.23
CA LYS A 17 13.65 6.38 -15.51
C LYS A 17 13.80 6.62 -14.01
N ARG A 18 14.62 7.59 -13.61
CA ARG A 18 14.82 7.98 -12.21
C ARG A 18 13.56 8.55 -11.56
N TYR A 19 12.77 9.35 -12.29
CA TYR A 19 11.47 9.84 -11.82
C TYR A 19 10.49 8.68 -11.59
N LYS A 20 10.45 7.71 -12.52
CA LYS A 20 9.61 6.52 -12.38
C LYS A 20 10.03 5.67 -11.18
N GLU A 21 11.32 5.46 -10.99
CA GLU A 21 11.87 4.75 -9.82
C GLU A 21 11.49 5.45 -8.50
N LEU A 22 11.73 6.76 -8.39
CA LEU A 22 11.37 7.56 -7.21
C LEU A 22 9.87 7.57 -6.88
N LYS A 23 9.02 7.41 -7.88
CA LYS A 23 7.57 7.45 -7.73
C LYS A 23 6.93 6.07 -7.69
N THR A 24 7.73 5.00 -7.71
CA THR A 24 7.20 3.64 -7.52
C THR A 24 6.70 3.56 -6.09
N PRO A 25 5.41 3.24 -5.86
CA PRO A 25 4.89 3.11 -4.50
C PRO A 25 5.66 2.00 -3.79
N VAL A 26 6.08 2.27 -2.55
CA VAL A 26 6.73 1.31 -1.65
C VAL A 26 5.66 0.58 -0.85
N PHE A 27 5.84 -0.72 -0.62
CA PHE A 27 4.86 -1.49 0.13
C PHE A 27 4.77 -0.96 1.57
N PRO A 28 3.56 -0.72 2.12
CA PRO A 28 3.41 -0.15 3.45
C PRO A 28 3.88 -1.10 4.54
N GLU A 29 4.58 -0.56 5.54
CA GLU A 29 4.99 -1.31 6.73
C GLU A 29 3.86 -1.33 7.77
N PRO A 30 3.70 -2.45 8.51
CA PRO A 30 2.71 -2.54 9.58
C PRO A 30 3.04 -1.54 10.71
N PRO A 31 2.02 -0.94 11.34
CA PRO A 31 2.21 0.01 12.44
C PRO A 31 2.74 -0.71 13.70
N ASP A 32 3.38 0.06 14.58
CA ASP A 32 3.75 -0.43 15.91
C ASP A 32 2.46 -0.81 16.69
N PRO A 33 2.34 -2.06 17.19
CA PRO A 33 1.18 -2.49 17.96
C PRO A 33 0.88 -1.62 19.19
N ASN A 34 1.88 -0.98 19.79
CA ASN A 34 1.72 -0.09 20.94
C ASN A 34 0.98 1.22 20.61
N LEU A 35 0.87 1.57 19.32
CA LEU A 35 0.09 2.72 18.86
C LEU A 35 -1.40 2.39 18.71
N CYS A 36 -1.80 1.12 18.88
CA CYS A 36 -3.18 0.73 18.87
C CYS A 36 -3.83 0.96 20.25
N CYS A 37 -4.92 1.72 20.30
CA CYS A 37 -5.68 1.93 21.54
C CYS A 37 -6.52 0.71 21.99
N GLY A 38 -6.62 -0.34 21.16
CA GLY A 38 -7.44 -1.53 21.41
C GLY A 38 -8.97 -1.31 21.49
N SER A 39 -9.44 -0.07 21.36
CA SER A 39 -10.81 0.33 21.71
C SER A 39 -11.65 0.78 20.50
N GLY A 40 -11.21 0.52 19.28
CA GLY A 40 -11.94 0.91 18.06
C GLY A 40 -12.07 2.42 17.85
N CYS A 41 -10.99 3.19 18.09
CA CYS A 41 -11.01 4.64 17.90
C CYS A 41 -11.09 5.05 16.42
N GLN A 42 -11.45 6.32 16.16
CA GLN A 42 -11.55 6.88 14.81
C GLN A 42 -10.20 6.94 14.08
N ASN A 43 -9.09 7.07 14.81
CA ASN A 43 -7.73 7.15 14.26
C ASN A 43 -7.01 5.80 14.38
N CYS A 44 -7.67 4.72 13.96
CA CYS A 44 -7.11 3.39 14.09
C CYS A 44 -5.92 3.18 13.14
N VAL A 45 -4.73 3.01 13.72
CA VAL A 45 -3.48 2.79 12.97
C VAL A 45 -3.55 1.56 12.04
N TRP A 46 -4.31 0.53 12.41
CA TRP A 46 -4.48 -0.68 11.58
C TRP A 46 -5.43 -0.45 10.40
N ILE A 47 -6.44 0.42 10.55
CA ILE A 47 -7.31 0.81 9.43
C ILE A 47 -6.53 1.68 8.45
N GLU A 48 -5.76 2.64 8.96
CA GLU A 48 -4.87 3.47 8.13
C GLU A 48 -3.86 2.61 7.36
N TYR A 49 -3.27 1.61 8.02
CA TYR A 49 -2.40 0.64 7.38
C TYR A 49 -3.12 -0.13 6.25
N ALA A 50 -4.31 -0.66 6.52
CA ALA A 50 -5.10 -1.39 5.54
C ALA A 50 -5.44 -0.54 4.30
N GLN A 51 -5.77 0.75 4.50
CA GLN A 51 -6.00 1.71 3.42
C GLN A 51 -4.74 1.92 2.58
N LYS A 52 -3.60 2.18 3.22
CA LYS A 52 -2.30 2.33 2.53
C LYS A 52 -1.94 1.09 1.70
N VAL A 53 -2.27 -0.10 2.20
CA VAL A 53 -2.05 -1.37 1.46
C VAL A 53 -2.99 -1.46 0.26
N GLY A 54 -4.24 -1.04 0.38
CA GLY A 54 -5.18 -0.91 -0.73
C GLY A 54 -4.65 0.05 -1.81
N ASP A 55 -4.27 1.26 -1.41
CA ASP A 55 -3.72 2.30 -2.29
C ASP A 55 -2.45 1.83 -3.01
N TYR A 56 -1.59 1.06 -2.31
CA TYR A 56 -0.43 0.44 -2.92
C TYR A 56 -0.84 -0.47 -4.07
N PHE A 57 -1.83 -1.36 -3.88
CA PHE A 57 -2.26 -2.25 -4.96
C PHE A 57 -2.95 -1.51 -6.12
N ASP A 58 -3.64 -0.41 -5.84
CA ASP A 58 -4.29 0.39 -6.89
C ASP A 58 -3.28 1.16 -7.75
N THR A 59 -2.18 1.61 -7.14
CA THR A 59 -1.15 2.43 -7.81
C THR A 59 0.00 1.60 -8.39
N HIS A 60 0.21 0.38 -7.89
CA HIS A 60 1.31 -0.47 -8.33
C HIS A 60 0.91 -1.30 -9.56
N PRO A 61 1.74 -1.35 -10.64
CA PRO A 61 1.42 -2.07 -11.87
C PRO A 61 1.09 -3.56 -11.69
N GLU A 62 1.72 -4.22 -10.72
CA GLU A 62 1.44 -5.63 -10.40
C GLU A 62 0.17 -5.82 -9.55
N GLY A 63 -0.26 -4.79 -8.82
CA GLY A 63 -1.45 -4.83 -7.96
C GLY A 63 -2.76 -4.55 -8.71
N ASN A 64 -2.70 -3.75 -9.79
CA ASN A 64 -3.84 -3.36 -10.62
C ASN A 64 -4.66 -4.57 -11.12
N ASN A 65 -4.00 -5.69 -11.40
CA ASN A 65 -4.63 -6.89 -11.96
C ASN A 65 -5.42 -7.71 -10.93
N LEU A 66 -5.36 -7.36 -9.64
CA LEU A 66 -6.10 -8.07 -8.59
C LEU A 66 -7.58 -7.65 -8.62
N SER A 67 -8.49 -8.62 -8.47
CA SER A 67 -9.90 -8.30 -8.22
C SER A 67 -10.08 -7.64 -6.86
N ILE A 68 -11.20 -6.93 -6.66
CA ILE A 68 -11.55 -6.32 -5.37
C ILE A 68 -11.49 -7.37 -4.24
N GLN A 69 -11.99 -8.58 -4.51
CA GLN A 69 -11.97 -9.66 -3.53
C GLN A 69 -10.54 -10.12 -3.19
N GLN A 70 -9.69 -10.31 -4.20
CA GLN A 70 -8.29 -10.71 -3.98
C GLN A 70 -7.51 -9.67 -3.17
N ARG A 71 -7.78 -8.37 -3.39
CA ARG A 71 -7.16 -7.30 -2.60
C ARG A 71 -7.62 -7.36 -1.14
N ARG A 72 -8.93 -7.48 -0.90
CA ARG A 72 -9.50 -7.62 0.45
C ARG A 72 -8.93 -8.83 1.18
N ASP A 73 -8.85 -9.98 0.52
CA ASP A 73 -8.30 -11.21 1.09
C ASP A 73 -6.82 -11.02 1.49
N LYS A 74 -6.05 -10.28 0.67
CA LYS A 74 -4.64 -9.99 0.96
C LYS A 74 -4.48 -9.03 2.14
N ILE A 75 -5.29 -7.97 2.20
CA ILE A 75 -5.33 -7.04 3.34
C ILE A 75 -5.70 -7.79 4.62
N GLN A 76 -6.74 -8.64 4.56
CA GLN A 76 -7.16 -9.45 5.70
C GLN A 76 -6.04 -10.36 6.21
N ARG A 77 -5.33 -11.06 5.31
CA ARG A 77 -4.18 -11.90 5.69
C ARG A 77 -3.07 -11.10 6.38
N LEU A 78 -2.73 -9.93 5.86
CA LEU A 78 -1.71 -9.07 6.47
C LEU A 78 -2.13 -8.61 7.87
N LEU A 79 -3.41 -8.26 8.06
CA LEU A 79 -3.94 -7.93 9.38
C LEU A 79 -3.87 -9.16 10.31
N ASP A 80 -4.24 -10.34 9.83
CA ASP A 80 -4.24 -11.57 10.63
C ASP A 80 -2.83 -12.01 11.05
N GLU A 81 -1.82 -11.75 10.21
CA GLU A 81 -0.40 -12.05 10.47
C GLU A 81 0.24 -11.07 11.46
N ASN A 82 -0.14 -9.78 11.39
CA ASN A 82 0.50 -8.73 12.20
C ASN A 82 -0.20 -8.45 13.53
N ILE A 83 -1.47 -8.86 13.69
CA ILE A 83 -2.26 -8.59 14.89
C ILE A 83 -2.47 -9.87 15.69
N ALA A 84 -1.87 -9.92 16.88
CA ALA A 84 -2.00 -11.06 17.79
C ALA A 84 -3.40 -11.14 18.44
N ASP A 85 -4.00 -10.00 18.78
CA ASP A 85 -5.26 -9.95 19.53
C ASP A 85 -6.46 -10.41 18.67
N PRO A 86 -7.18 -11.49 19.05
CA PRO A 86 -8.30 -12.01 18.27
C PRO A 86 -9.50 -11.05 18.18
N SER A 87 -9.77 -10.28 19.24
CA SER A 87 -10.89 -9.33 19.28
C SER A 87 -10.65 -8.17 18.31
N LEU A 88 -9.42 -7.66 18.27
CA LEU A 88 -8.99 -6.63 17.34
C LEU A 88 -9.03 -7.11 15.89
N ARG A 89 -8.60 -8.36 15.61
CA ARG A 89 -8.73 -8.95 14.26
C ARG A 89 -10.19 -9.04 13.82
N ALA A 90 -11.08 -9.48 14.70
CA ALA A 90 -12.51 -9.57 14.38
C ALA A 90 -13.11 -8.20 14.07
N TYR A 91 -12.79 -7.18 14.88
CA TYR A 91 -13.21 -5.80 14.65
C TYR A 91 -12.73 -5.28 13.29
N LEU A 92 -11.43 -5.44 13.00
CA LEU A 92 -10.84 -4.95 11.76
C LEU A 92 -11.33 -5.72 10.53
N SER A 93 -11.68 -7.00 10.65
CA SER A 93 -12.28 -7.75 9.55
C SER A 93 -13.64 -7.18 9.12
N ILE A 94 -14.43 -6.71 10.08
CA ILE A 94 -15.72 -6.07 9.80
C ILE A 94 -15.48 -4.70 9.18
N GLU A 95 -14.64 -3.87 9.79
CA GLU A 95 -14.34 -2.52 9.32
C GLU A 95 -13.73 -2.53 7.92
N ALA A 96 -12.76 -3.41 7.65
CA ALA A 96 -12.12 -3.55 6.36
C ALA A 96 -13.14 -3.93 5.26
N LYS A 97 -14.12 -4.79 5.54
CA LYS A 97 -15.17 -5.15 4.59
C LYS A 97 -16.12 -4.00 4.26
N MET A 98 -16.33 -3.07 5.21
CA MET A 98 -17.23 -1.93 5.01
C MET A 98 -16.54 -0.72 4.39
N LYS A 99 -15.25 -0.51 4.68
CA LYS A 99 -14.51 0.71 4.32
C LYS A 99 -13.54 0.55 3.14
N LEU A 100 -13.18 -0.67 2.74
CA LEU A 100 -12.24 -0.98 1.65
C LEU A 100 -12.94 -1.78 0.54
#